data_AF-A0A1F8MVE7-F1
#
_entry.id   AF-A0A1F8MVE7-F1
#
_cell.length_a   1.000
_cell.length_b   1.000
_cell.length_c   1.000
_cell.angle_alpha   90.00
_cell.angle_beta   90.00
_cell.angle_gamma   90.00
#
_symmetry.space_group_name_H-M   'P 1'
#
loop_
_entity.id
_entity.type
_entity.pdbx_description
1 polymer ?
#
loop_
_entity_poly.entity_id
_entity_poly.type
_entity_poly.pdbx_seq_one_letter_code
_entity_poly.pdbx_strand_id
1 'polypeptide(L)'
;MGKRMREEVEKLHNLRKEIVKMGGEEPVKRQHDRGKLTARERLDLLFEAGTFVETGMLGNEEGTEELVPADGVITGYGKINDGIVLRDAGVAAYDFTVRGGSMGVINEGKVTRIRQTALKHRIPMIWLVDSGGARLGKGGFGVDRIPYFADTGYLFKEEALMSGVVPLVAAMMGPGYAGTAYIPGLSDFVPMVKGKSAMGLGGPSLVKMVIGEDLTDDQLGGSRIHCDISGCGDLEVTSDEECIKAIKQYLSFFPQNCDQKPLRANFSGDPTALIDDSILDIIPDNAFQIFDMHELIKCIADDGRFFELKPKWARNIIIAFGRIGGYPVGIVANNPMHIGGIIDVDASDKAARFIWLCDAFNIPLLFLSDVPGYMVGSRAERSGIIRHGAKMIHAVAEATVPKLTLIVRKSYGAGYYGMCGRAFDPDVLIAYPGAEIAVMGAEGMVSIVARKQLATAEKPQELLEQLASQLRPHITIDKTAALGLVDDVIDPRETRRVLFHGLERTRDKKIFRHPRKHGVYPV
;
A
#
# COMPACT_ATOMS: atom_id res chain seq x y z
N MET A 1 12.30 53.90 21.31
CA MET A 1 11.91 52.50 21.01
C MET A 1 10.41 52.46 20.77
N GLY A 2 9.95 51.93 19.62
CA GLY A 2 8.53 51.99 19.24
C GLY A 2 7.64 51.07 20.09
N LYS A 3 6.70 51.65 20.86
CA LYS A 3 5.72 50.93 21.69
C LYS A 3 4.78 50.05 20.87
N ARG A 4 4.36 50.53 19.68
CA ARG A 4 3.43 49.84 18.78
C ARG A 4 3.83 48.41 18.43
N MET A 5 5.08 48.16 18.03
CA MET A 5 5.50 46.80 17.63
C MET A 5 5.49 45.83 18.82
N ARG A 6 5.82 46.29 20.03
CA ARG A 6 5.78 45.46 21.23
C ARG A 6 4.34 45.04 21.55
N GLU A 7 3.41 45.99 21.50
CA GLU A 7 1.97 45.74 21.70
C GLU A 7 1.39 44.78 20.65
N GLU A 8 1.74 44.95 19.37
CA GLU A 8 1.29 44.03 18.31
C GLU A 8 1.86 42.60 18.47
N VAL A 9 3.11 42.47 18.93
CA VAL A 9 3.70 41.16 19.23
C VAL A 9 3.00 40.50 20.42
N GLU A 10 2.62 41.25 21.46
CA GLU A 10 1.84 40.71 22.58
C GLU A 10 0.46 40.23 22.15
N LYS A 11 -0.24 41.00 21.30
CA LYS A 11 -1.51 40.58 20.68
C LYS A 11 -1.36 39.30 19.88
N LEU A 12 -0.31 39.20 19.06
CA LEU A 12 0.01 38.00 18.29
C LEU A 12 0.26 36.79 19.19
N HIS A 13 1.04 36.95 20.26
CA HIS A 13 1.29 35.86 21.21
C HIS A 13 0.00 35.39 21.89
N ASN A 14 -0.88 36.31 22.28
CA ASN A 14 -2.17 35.96 22.86
C ASN A 14 -3.07 35.23 21.85
N LEU A 15 -3.17 35.72 20.60
CA LEU A 15 -3.92 35.05 19.54
C LEU A 15 -3.40 33.63 19.27
N ARG A 16 -2.08 33.45 19.21
CA ARG A 16 -1.47 32.13 19.03
C ARG A 16 -1.80 31.18 20.19
N LYS A 17 -1.78 31.67 21.43
CA LYS A 17 -2.18 30.88 22.60
C LYS A 17 -3.63 30.40 22.50
N GLU A 18 -4.54 31.24 22.01
CA GLU A 18 -5.93 30.84 21.79
C GLU A 18 -6.07 29.83 20.65
N ILE A 19 -5.34 30.01 19.53
CA ILE A 19 -5.39 29.06 18.40
C ILE A 19 -4.88 27.66 18.79
N VAL A 20 -3.86 27.57 19.65
CA VAL A 20 -3.32 26.28 20.10
C VAL A 20 -4.32 25.49 20.94
N LYS A 21 -5.31 26.15 21.55
CA LYS A 21 -6.40 25.48 22.27
C LYS A 21 -7.40 24.77 21.35
N MET A 22 -7.28 24.91 20.03
CA MET A 22 -8.16 24.24 19.06
C MET A 22 -9.64 24.57 19.34
N GLY A 23 -10.57 23.60 19.33
CA GLY A 23 -11.97 23.83 19.68
C GLY A 23 -12.23 24.26 21.14
N GLY A 24 -11.20 24.33 21.99
CA GLY A 24 -11.31 24.60 23.42
C GLY A 24 -11.39 23.32 24.26
N GLU A 25 -11.42 23.49 25.58
CA GLU A 25 -11.28 22.39 26.54
C GLU A 25 -12.36 21.31 26.39
N GLU A 26 -13.62 21.70 26.20
CA GLU A 26 -14.73 20.74 26.11
C GLU A 26 -14.70 19.90 24.80
N PRO A 27 -14.55 20.49 23.59
CA PRO A 27 -14.34 19.70 22.37
C PRO A 27 -13.10 18.80 22.42
N VAL A 28 -11.98 19.27 22.99
CA VAL A 28 -10.76 18.46 23.16
C VAL A 28 -11.04 17.29 24.11
N LYS A 29 -11.68 17.53 25.25
CA LYS A 29 -12.09 16.46 26.17
C LYS A 29 -12.97 15.42 25.48
N ARG A 30 -13.96 15.85 24.67
CA ARG A 30 -14.81 14.93 23.90
C ARG A 30 -14.03 14.11 22.86
N GLN A 31 -12.98 14.68 22.27
CA GLN A 31 -12.09 13.93 21.37
C GLN A 31 -11.33 12.84 22.15
N HIS A 32 -10.78 13.18 23.32
CA HIS A 32 -10.09 12.22 24.20
C HIS A 32 -11.02 11.16 24.79
N ASP A 33 -12.26 11.52 25.17
CA ASP A 33 -13.28 10.59 25.68
C ASP A 33 -13.67 9.53 24.62
N ARG A 34 -13.46 9.83 23.32
CA ARG A 34 -13.62 8.88 22.21
C ARG A 34 -12.35 8.05 21.95
N GLY A 35 -11.33 8.20 22.78
CA GLY A 35 -10.03 7.54 22.65
C GLY A 35 -9.18 8.03 21.49
N LYS A 36 -9.41 9.25 20.99
CA LYS A 36 -8.69 9.84 19.86
C LYS A 36 -7.74 10.92 20.35
N LEU A 37 -6.56 11.02 19.73
CA LEU A 37 -5.70 12.17 19.93
C LEU A 37 -6.24 13.38 19.16
N THR A 38 -5.83 14.57 19.58
CA THR A 38 -6.03 15.82 18.85
C THR A 38 -5.09 15.91 17.66
N ALA A 39 -5.38 16.83 16.73
CA ALA A 39 -4.51 17.07 15.58
C ALA A 39 -3.09 17.48 16.00
N ARG A 40 -2.93 18.29 17.06
CA ARG A 40 -1.62 18.72 17.57
C ARG A 40 -0.83 17.58 18.23
N GLU A 41 -1.48 16.76 19.05
CA GLU A 41 -0.83 15.58 19.67
C GLU A 41 -0.35 14.58 18.61
N ARG A 42 -1.12 14.38 17.53
CA ARG A 42 -0.70 13.53 16.40
C ARG A 42 0.53 14.09 15.69
N LEU A 43 0.63 15.42 15.54
CA LEU A 43 1.80 16.09 14.96
C LEU A 43 3.05 15.97 15.84
N ASP A 44 2.88 16.08 17.16
CA ASP A 44 3.98 15.91 18.13
C ASP A 44 4.54 14.48 18.11
N LEU A 45 3.70 13.48 17.81
CA LEU A 45 4.16 12.10 17.59
C LEU A 45 4.81 11.90 16.22
N LEU A 46 4.32 12.59 15.19
CA LEU A 46 4.78 12.42 13.81
C LEU A 46 6.18 13.01 13.60
N PHE A 47 6.39 14.25 14.05
CA PHE A 47 7.61 15.00 13.79
C PHE A 47 8.57 14.97 14.97
N GLU A 48 9.86 15.09 14.68
CA GLU A 48 10.88 15.29 15.70
C GLU A 48 10.67 16.62 16.41
N ALA A 49 10.87 16.60 17.73
CA ALA A 49 10.65 17.76 18.59
C ALA A 49 11.43 18.99 18.08
N GLY A 50 10.72 20.12 17.95
CA GLY A 50 11.28 21.38 17.48
C GLY A 50 11.52 21.49 15.97
N THR A 51 11.14 20.49 15.17
CA THR A 51 11.33 20.52 13.71
C THR A 51 10.07 20.92 12.93
N PHE A 52 8.89 20.77 13.53
CA PHE A 52 7.64 21.11 12.86
C PHE A 52 7.47 22.63 12.70
N VAL A 53 7.27 23.06 11.46
CA VAL A 53 7.01 24.45 11.08
C VAL A 53 5.57 24.55 10.58
N GLU A 54 4.69 25.05 11.45
CA GLU A 54 3.30 25.30 11.11
C GLU A 54 3.17 26.47 10.11
N THR A 55 2.38 26.27 9.05
CA THR A 55 2.09 27.27 8.02
C THR A 55 0.62 27.67 8.08
N GLY A 56 0.33 28.97 7.98
CA GLY A 56 -1.05 29.46 8.00
C GLY A 56 -1.76 29.27 9.36
N MET A 57 -1.02 29.24 10.48
CA MET A 57 -1.56 29.10 11.83
C MET A 57 -2.70 30.08 12.14
N LEU A 58 -2.55 31.34 11.72
CA LEU A 58 -3.53 32.40 11.94
C LEU A 58 -4.73 32.36 10.99
N GLY A 59 -4.83 31.34 10.13
CA GLY A 59 -6.00 31.15 9.28
C GLY A 59 -7.27 31.08 10.13
N ASN A 60 -8.29 31.82 9.71
CA ASN A 60 -9.58 31.89 10.38
C ASN A 60 -10.69 31.64 9.36
N GLU A 61 -11.87 31.23 9.82
CA GLU A 61 -13.04 31.09 8.94
C GLU A 61 -13.33 32.43 8.23
N GLU A 62 -13.66 32.36 6.93
CA GLU A 62 -13.97 33.53 6.14
C GLU A 62 -15.32 34.14 6.51
N GLY A 63 -15.38 35.47 6.60
CA GLY A 63 -16.63 36.20 6.87
C GLY A 63 -17.08 36.14 8.33
N THR A 64 -16.20 35.79 9.26
CA THR A 64 -16.47 35.83 10.70
C THR A 64 -15.35 36.54 11.48
N GLU A 65 -15.75 37.29 12.50
CA GLU A 65 -14.84 37.87 13.51
C GLU A 65 -14.62 36.91 14.69
N GLU A 66 -15.48 35.88 14.82
CA GLU A 66 -15.27 34.78 15.75
C GLU A 66 -13.97 34.05 15.42
N LEU A 67 -13.17 33.74 16.44
CA LEU A 67 -11.99 32.92 16.27
C LEU A 67 -12.42 31.46 16.00
N VAL A 68 -12.14 30.98 14.79
CA VAL A 68 -12.22 29.59 14.35
C VAL A 68 -10.79 29.11 14.12
N PRO A 69 -10.14 28.54 15.15
CA PRO A 69 -8.71 28.26 15.13
C PRO A 69 -8.24 27.48 13.90
N ALA A 70 -7.27 28.05 13.19
CA ALA A 70 -6.61 27.46 12.02
C ALA A 70 -7.58 27.03 10.88
N ASP A 71 -8.84 27.48 10.92
CA ASP A 71 -9.97 27.01 10.11
C ASP A 71 -10.16 25.47 10.10
N GLY A 72 -9.82 24.81 11.23
CA GLY A 72 -10.01 23.36 11.41
C GLY A 72 -9.00 22.45 10.72
N VAL A 73 -7.87 22.98 10.25
CA VAL A 73 -6.74 22.18 9.76
C VAL A 73 -5.40 22.80 10.15
N ILE A 74 -4.47 21.96 10.58
CA ILE A 74 -3.09 22.34 10.84
C ILE A 74 -2.25 21.84 9.69
N THR A 75 -1.55 22.75 9.00
CA THR A 75 -0.68 22.42 7.88
C THR A 75 0.73 22.87 8.15
N GLY A 76 1.71 22.16 7.60
CA GLY A 76 3.11 22.51 7.79
C GLY A 76 4.03 21.42 7.27
N TYR A 77 5.30 21.54 7.62
CA TYR A 77 6.31 20.53 7.30
C TYR A 77 7.27 20.39 8.47
N GLY A 78 7.92 19.26 8.58
CA GLY A 78 8.90 18.98 9.63
C GLY A 78 9.74 17.77 9.29
N LYS A 79 10.58 17.35 10.24
CA LYS A 79 11.42 16.15 10.08
C LYS A 79 10.79 14.96 10.77
N ILE A 80 10.72 13.85 10.06
CA ILE A 80 10.29 12.55 10.59
C ILE A 80 11.52 11.68 10.75
N ASN A 81 11.71 11.12 11.94
CA ASN A 81 12.60 9.97 12.12
C ASN A 81 11.84 8.68 11.79
N ASP A 82 12.22 8.05 10.68
CA ASP A 82 11.64 6.79 10.23
C ASP A 82 12.39 5.55 10.75
N GLY A 83 13.40 5.75 11.60
CA GLY A 83 14.31 4.74 12.13
C GLY A 83 15.59 4.55 11.31
N ILE A 84 15.68 5.12 10.11
CA ILE A 84 16.85 5.05 9.21
C ILE A 84 17.49 6.43 9.06
N VAL A 85 16.69 7.45 8.76
CA VAL A 85 17.14 8.84 8.58
C VAL A 85 16.10 9.85 9.08
N LEU A 86 16.56 11.08 9.32
CA LEU A 86 15.66 12.22 9.44
C LEU A 86 15.30 12.74 8.05
N ARG A 87 14.02 12.66 7.68
CA ARG A 87 13.52 13.12 6.37
C ARG A 87 12.47 14.20 6.51
N ASP A 88 12.44 15.14 5.58
CA ASP A 88 11.41 16.18 5.54
C ASP A 88 10.09 15.60 5.02
N ALA A 89 8.96 16.01 5.59
CA ALA A 89 7.61 15.65 5.11
C ALA A 89 6.63 16.82 5.33
N GLY A 90 5.69 16.97 4.40
CA GLY A 90 4.56 17.88 4.51
C GLY A 90 3.34 17.20 5.15
N VAL A 91 2.51 17.96 5.85
CA VAL A 91 1.32 17.44 6.53
C VAL A 91 0.11 18.35 6.38
N ALA A 92 -1.07 17.74 6.33
CA ALA A 92 -2.35 18.36 6.65
C ALA A 92 -3.07 17.51 7.71
N ALA A 93 -3.23 18.04 8.92
CA ALA A 93 -3.89 17.39 10.04
C ALA A 93 -5.23 18.07 10.32
N TYR A 94 -6.32 17.37 10.04
CA TYR A 94 -7.68 17.89 10.27
C TYR A 94 -8.02 17.84 11.75
N ASP A 95 -8.58 18.94 12.25
CA ASP A 95 -8.94 19.10 13.65
C ASP A 95 -10.46 18.98 13.83
N PHE A 96 -10.89 17.79 14.25
CA PHE A 96 -12.31 17.49 14.46
C PHE A 96 -12.94 18.35 15.56
N THR A 97 -12.15 18.92 16.47
CA THR A 97 -12.65 19.76 17.55
C THR A 97 -13.14 21.13 17.05
N VAL A 98 -12.69 21.56 15.86
CA VAL A 98 -13.06 22.82 15.23
C VAL A 98 -13.98 22.54 14.04
N ARG A 99 -15.27 22.90 14.17
CA ARG A 99 -16.30 22.70 13.12
C ARG A 99 -16.32 21.28 12.54
N GLY A 100 -16.03 20.25 13.35
CA GLY A 100 -16.00 18.85 12.91
C GLY A 100 -14.89 18.54 11.89
N GLY A 101 -13.83 19.35 11.85
CA GLY A 101 -12.74 19.21 10.87
C GLY A 101 -13.17 19.48 9.43
N SER A 102 -14.33 20.11 9.23
CA SER A 102 -14.90 20.33 7.89
C SER A 102 -14.06 21.30 7.04
N MET A 103 -13.98 21.01 5.75
CA MET A 103 -13.20 21.76 4.76
C MET A 103 -13.90 23.09 4.43
N GLY A 104 -13.42 24.17 5.06
CA GLY A 104 -13.76 25.56 4.73
C GLY A 104 -12.87 26.15 3.63
N VAL A 105 -13.11 27.41 3.30
CA VAL A 105 -12.38 28.11 2.23
C VAL A 105 -10.92 28.35 2.59
N ILE A 106 -10.66 28.83 3.82
CA ILE A 106 -9.29 29.13 4.29
C ILE A 106 -8.55 27.83 4.58
N ASN A 107 -9.25 26.83 5.11
CA ASN A 107 -8.78 25.45 5.24
C ASN A 107 -8.22 24.91 3.91
N GLU A 108 -9.03 24.90 2.85
CA GLU A 108 -8.59 24.41 1.53
C GLU A 108 -7.42 25.22 0.98
N GLY A 109 -7.40 26.55 1.17
CA GLY A 109 -6.27 27.39 0.78
C GLY A 109 -4.96 26.99 1.50
N LYS A 110 -5.04 26.65 2.79
CA LYS A 110 -3.90 26.16 3.57
C LYS A 110 -3.44 24.78 3.11
N VAL A 111 -4.36 23.85 2.87
CA VAL A 111 -4.00 22.50 2.39
C VAL A 111 -3.38 22.57 0.98
N THR A 112 -3.93 23.41 0.11
CA THR A 112 -3.37 23.70 -1.22
C THR A 112 -1.92 24.18 -1.12
N ARG A 113 -1.63 25.13 -0.22
CA ARG A 113 -0.28 25.65 -0.05
C ARG A 113 0.72 24.57 0.37
N ILE A 114 0.35 23.64 1.25
CA ILE A 114 1.25 22.56 1.68
C ILE A 114 1.41 21.47 0.61
N ARG A 115 0.36 21.11 -0.14
CA ARG A 115 0.48 20.19 -1.30
C ARG A 115 1.45 20.74 -2.34
N GLN A 116 1.33 22.04 -2.68
CA GLN A 116 2.25 22.72 -3.58
C GLN A 116 3.69 22.76 -3.04
N THR A 117 3.86 23.00 -1.74
CA THR A 117 5.18 22.91 -1.08
C THR A 117 5.74 21.50 -1.19
N ALA A 118 4.97 20.46 -0.87
CA ALA A 118 5.42 19.08 -0.93
C ALA A 118 5.90 18.68 -2.33
N LEU A 119 5.11 19.01 -3.35
CA LEU A 119 5.47 18.76 -4.75
C LEU A 119 6.71 19.57 -5.19
N LYS A 120 6.76 20.87 -4.87
CA LYS A 120 7.87 21.76 -5.23
C LYS A 120 9.18 21.34 -4.57
N HIS A 121 9.13 20.94 -3.31
CA HIS A 121 10.31 20.53 -2.53
C HIS A 121 10.59 19.03 -2.61
N ARG A 122 9.74 18.27 -3.31
CA ARG A 122 9.91 16.83 -3.55
C ARG A 122 10.02 16.04 -2.25
N ILE A 123 9.10 16.31 -1.32
CA ILE A 123 8.97 15.65 -0.02
C ILE A 123 7.63 14.91 0.09
N PRO A 124 7.54 13.82 0.88
CA PRO A 124 6.29 13.11 1.15
C PRO A 124 5.17 14.03 1.64
N MET A 125 3.93 13.68 1.32
CA MET A 125 2.73 14.38 1.79
C MET A 125 1.86 13.44 2.64
N ILE A 126 1.49 13.90 3.83
CA ILE A 126 0.73 13.11 4.81
C ILE A 126 -0.56 13.85 5.15
N TRP A 127 -1.69 13.17 5.02
CA TRP A 127 -2.99 13.62 5.53
C TRP A 127 -3.33 12.83 6.79
N LEU A 128 -3.59 13.53 7.89
CA LEU A 128 -4.16 12.94 9.10
C LEU A 128 -5.65 13.30 9.10
N VAL A 129 -6.47 12.38 8.59
CA VAL A 129 -7.87 12.61 8.27
C VAL A 129 -8.76 12.38 9.49
N ASP A 130 -9.49 13.42 9.84
CA ASP A 130 -10.49 13.46 10.90
C ASP A 130 -11.48 14.59 10.60
N SER A 131 -12.35 14.37 9.60
CA SER A 131 -13.14 15.41 8.95
C SER A 131 -14.54 14.95 8.56
N GLY A 132 -15.53 15.80 8.82
CA GLY A 132 -16.90 15.63 8.32
C GLY A 132 -17.08 15.87 6.81
N GLY A 133 -16.01 16.22 6.07
CA GLY A 133 -16.07 16.55 4.65
C GLY A 133 -16.25 18.04 4.39
N ALA A 134 -16.95 18.42 3.31
CA ALA A 134 -17.14 19.82 2.93
C ALA A 134 -17.93 20.61 3.97
N ARG A 135 -17.50 21.83 4.30
CA ARG A 135 -18.26 22.70 5.20
C ARG A 135 -19.49 23.25 4.50
N LEU A 136 -20.67 22.96 5.03
CA LEU A 136 -21.94 23.52 4.57
C LEU A 136 -22.27 24.80 5.34
N GLY A 137 -22.73 25.83 4.65
CA GLY A 137 -23.07 27.12 5.26
C GLY A 137 -21.90 28.11 5.34
N LYS A 138 -21.91 28.96 6.39
CA LYS A 138 -20.92 30.03 6.58
C LYS A 138 -19.49 29.48 6.59
N GLY A 139 -18.55 30.17 5.95
CA GLY A 139 -17.15 29.73 5.86
C GLY A 139 -16.88 28.60 4.84
N GLY A 140 -17.92 28.07 4.20
CA GLY A 140 -17.85 27.02 3.17
C GLY A 140 -18.90 27.23 2.08
N PHE A 141 -19.66 26.19 1.74
CA PHE A 141 -20.75 26.27 0.75
C PHE A 141 -22.05 26.81 1.38
N GLY A 142 -22.08 28.13 1.60
CA GLY A 142 -23.32 28.88 1.86
C GLY A 142 -24.09 29.20 0.58
N VAL A 143 -25.30 29.76 0.70
CA VAL A 143 -26.19 30.07 -0.43
C VAL A 143 -25.47 30.82 -1.55
N ASP A 144 -24.71 31.87 -1.21
CA ASP A 144 -23.98 32.68 -2.18
C ASP A 144 -22.77 31.96 -2.80
N ARG A 145 -22.29 30.88 -2.17
CA ARG A 145 -21.12 30.10 -2.60
C ARG A 145 -21.45 28.79 -3.30
N ILE A 146 -22.70 28.37 -3.33
CA ILE A 146 -23.11 27.15 -4.06
C ILE A 146 -22.59 27.15 -5.51
N PRO A 147 -22.72 28.24 -6.30
CA PRO A 147 -22.21 28.25 -7.69
C PRO A 147 -20.70 28.07 -7.79
N TYR A 148 -19.94 28.47 -6.76
CA TYR A 148 -18.48 28.31 -6.72
C TYR A 148 -18.05 26.86 -6.60
N PHE A 149 -18.96 25.90 -6.35
CA PHE A 149 -18.62 24.48 -6.42
C PHE A 149 -18.03 24.09 -7.78
N ALA A 150 -18.41 24.79 -8.86
CA ALA A 150 -17.83 24.62 -10.20
C ALA A 150 -16.32 24.94 -10.25
N ASP A 151 -15.81 25.72 -9.30
CA ASP A 151 -14.40 26.10 -9.16
C ASP A 151 -13.75 25.37 -7.97
N THR A 152 -13.94 24.06 -7.89
CA THR A 152 -13.39 23.19 -6.83
C THR A 152 -12.76 21.92 -7.42
N GLY A 153 -12.25 21.02 -6.58
CA GLY A 153 -11.63 19.77 -7.03
C GLY A 153 -10.13 19.86 -7.31
N TYR A 154 -9.52 21.02 -7.07
CA TYR A 154 -8.08 21.23 -7.17
C TYR A 154 -7.27 20.22 -6.34
N LEU A 155 -7.74 19.89 -5.12
CA LEU A 155 -7.17 18.84 -4.28
C LEU A 155 -6.96 17.52 -5.04
N PHE A 156 -8.01 16.99 -5.67
CA PHE A 156 -7.94 15.69 -6.33
C PHE A 156 -7.06 15.72 -7.57
N LYS A 157 -7.13 16.82 -8.33
CA LYS A 157 -6.24 17.04 -9.49
C LYS A 157 -4.78 17.08 -9.04
N GLU A 158 -4.48 17.85 -8.00
CA GLU A 158 -3.12 17.99 -7.48
C GLU A 158 -2.59 16.66 -6.92
N GLU A 159 -3.38 15.95 -6.12
CA GLU A 159 -2.99 14.65 -5.57
C GLU A 159 -2.73 13.61 -6.67
N ALA A 160 -3.60 13.56 -7.69
CA ALA A 160 -3.38 12.70 -8.85
C ALA A 160 -2.07 13.03 -9.61
N LEU A 161 -1.66 14.31 -9.64
CA LEU A 161 -0.39 14.75 -10.24
C LEU A 161 0.82 14.54 -9.32
N MET A 162 0.60 14.37 -8.01
CA MET A 162 1.63 13.99 -7.03
C MET A 162 1.87 12.48 -6.98
N SER A 163 0.93 11.67 -7.48
CA SER A 163 1.05 10.21 -7.52
C SER A 163 2.29 9.77 -8.30
N GLY A 164 3.06 8.86 -7.71
CA GLY A 164 4.33 8.36 -8.28
C GLY A 164 5.46 9.39 -8.32
N VAL A 165 5.26 10.59 -7.74
CA VAL A 165 6.24 11.67 -7.70
C VAL A 165 6.81 11.81 -6.28
N VAL A 166 5.94 11.93 -5.28
CA VAL A 166 6.29 11.93 -3.86
C VAL A 166 5.40 10.91 -3.14
N PRO A 167 5.88 10.22 -2.09
CA PRO A 167 5.04 9.29 -1.34
C PRO A 167 3.82 9.98 -0.71
N LEU A 168 2.64 9.38 -0.89
CA LEU A 168 1.36 9.90 -0.41
C LEU A 168 0.76 9.00 0.67
N VAL A 169 0.46 9.56 1.84
CA VAL A 169 -0.12 8.82 2.96
C VAL A 169 -1.39 9.51 3.44
N ALA A 170 -2.51 8.79 3.48
CA ALA A 170 -3.77 9.27 4.04
C ALA A 170 -4.19 8.40 5.22
N ALA A 171 -3.81 8.84 6.42
CA ALA A 171 -4.13 8.13 7.65
C ALA A 171 -5.55 8.47 8.11
N MET A 172 -6.42 7.47 8.13
CA MET A 172 -7.79 7.60 8.60
C MET A 172 -7.80 7.44 10.12
N MET A 173 -7.86 8.57 10.82
CA MET A 173 -7.86 8.65 12.30
C MET A 173 -9.19 9.20 12.85
N GLY A 174 -10.21 9.20 12.00
CA GLY A 174 -11.54 9.72 12.25
C GLY A 174 -12.44 9.50 11.04
N PRO A 175 -13.64 10.09 11.03
CA PRO A 175 -14.48 10.12 9.84
C PRO A 175 -13.78 10.80 8.66
N GLY A 176 -14.08 10.36 7.45
CA GLY A 176 -13.66 11.00 6.21
C GLY A 176 -14.68 10.73 5.10
N TYR A 177 -15.64 11.64 4.94
CA TYR A 177 -16.73 11.51 3.99
C TYR A 177 -16.59 12.44 2.78
N ALA A 178 -17.26 12.06 1.69
CA ALA A 178 -17.33 12.82 0.44
C ALA A 178 -15.93 13.14 -0.11
N GLY A 179 -15.56 14.43 -0.19
CA GLY A 179 -14.25 14.82 -0.70
C GLY A 179 -13.07 14.23 0.08
N THR A 180 -13.19 14.12 1.41
CA THR A 180 -12.13 13.53 2.24
C THR A 180 -12.01 12.01 2.11
N ALA A 181 -12.97 11.33 1.46
CA ALA A 181 -12.88 9.91 1.11
C ALA A 181 -12.09 9.68 -0.19
N TYR A 182 -11.94 10.68 -1.05
CA TYR A 182 -11.10 10.58 -2.25
C TYR A 182 -9.61 10.77 -1.97
N ILE A 183 -9.24 11.46 -0.89
CA ILE A 183 -7.84 11.56 -0.44
C ILE A 183 -7.23 10.15 -0.23
N PRO A 184 -7.78 9.29 0.64
CA PRO A 184 -7.27 7.92 0.76
C PRO A 184 -7.43 7.10 -0.54
N GLY A 185 -8.45 7.38 -1.36
CA GLY A 185 -8.62 6.72 -2.66
C GLY A 185 -7.50 7.03 -3.67
N LEU A 186 -6.81 8.16 -3.53
CA LEU A 186 -5.73 8.62 -4.41
C LEU A 186 -4.32 8.47 -3.80
N SER A 187 -4.25 8.19 -2.49
CA SER A 187 -2.99 8.02 -1.76
C SER A 187 -2.36 6.63 -1.95
N ASP A 188 -1.08 6.50 -1.62
CA ASP A 188 -0.33 5.24 -1.75
C ASP A 188 -0.57 4.30 -0.56
N PHE A 189 -0.69 4.87 0.64
CA PHE A 189 -0.90 4.13 1.89
C PHE A 189 -2.01 4.73 2.76
N VAL A 190 -2.97 3.87 3.15
CA VAL A 190 -4.17 4.20 3.90
C VAL A 190 -4.26 3.36 5.18
N PRO A 191 -3.54 3.72 6.25
CA PRO A 191 -3.74 3.12 7.56
C PRO A 191 -5.04 3.65 8.20
N MET A 192 -5.79 2.77 8.86
CA MET A 192 -7.10 3.06 9.46
C MET A 192 -7.14 2.65 10.93
N VAL A 193 -7.59 3.57 11.80
CA VAL A 193 -7.68 3.31 13.25
C VAL A 193 -9.01 2.63 13.58
N LYS A 194 -8.92 1.39 14.05
CA LYS A 194 -10.05 0.52 14.35
C LYS A 194 -11.07 1.18 15.29
N GLY A 195 -12.34 1.15 14.88
CA GLY A 195 -13.47 1.66 15.66
C GLY A 195 -13.51 3.19 15.82
N LYS A 196 -12.53 3.92 15.25
CA LYS A 196 -12.44 5.39 15.33
C LYS A 196 -12.55 6.03 13.96
N SER A 197 -12.10 5.33 12.91
CA SER A 197 -12.08 5.82 11.54
C SER A 197 -13.20 5.24 10.68
N ALA A 198 -13.71 6.04 9.76
CA ALA A 198 -14.60 5.57 8.71
C ALA A 198 -14.38 6.38 7.42
N MET A 199 -14.64 5.80 6.25
CA MET A 199 -14.66 6.54 4.99
C MET A 199 -15.82 6.14 4.08
N GLY A 200 -16.27 7.07 3.24
CA GLY A 200 -17.36 6.80 2.30
C GLY A 200 -17.75 8.02 1.47
N LEU A 201 -18.38 7.79 0.33
CA LEU A 201 -18.81 8.90 -0.55
C LEU A 201 -19.90 9.77 0.07
N GLY A 202 -20.68 9.22 1.00
CA GLY A 202 -21.63 9.94 1.84
C GLY A 202 -21.57 9.41 3.27
N GLY A 203 -21.83 10.27 4.26
CA GLY A 203 -21.96 9.82 5.65
C GLY A 203 -23.30 9.12 5.91
N PRO A 204 -23.48 8.46 7.06
CA PRO A 204 -24.67 7.65 7.34
C PRO A 204 -25.99 8.40 7.22
N SER A 205 -26.03 9.67 7.62
CA SER A 205 -27.22 10.52 7.48
C SER A 205 -27.68 10.68 6.02
N LEU A 206 -26.74 10.78 5.08
CA LEU A 206 -27.06 10.89 3.65
C LEU A 206 -27.54 9.54 3.10
N VAL A 207 -26.90 8.44 3.50
CA VAL A 207 -27.29 7.08 3.11
C VAL A 207 -28.71 6.76 3.59
N LYS A 208 -29.03 7.08 4.85
CA LYS A 208 -30.38 6.92 5.40
C LYS A 208 -31.43 7.72 4.63
N MET A 209 -31.09 8.95 4.25
CA MET A 209 -32.00 9.83 3.51
C MET A 209 -32.27 9.33 2.09
N VAL A 210 -31.25 8.84 1.37
CA VAL A 210 -31.35 8.52 -0.06
C VAL A 210 -31.68 7.05 -0.31
N ILE A 211 -31.10 6.14 0.46
CA ILE A 211 -31.21 4.68 0.27
C ILE A 211 -32.13 4.05 1.33
N GLY A 212 -32.34 4.71 2.48
CA GLY A 212 -33.19 4.22 3.56
C GLY A 212 -32.47 3.31 4.56
N GLU A 213 -31.17 3.10 4.40
CA GLU A 213 -30.37 2.26 5.31
C GLU A 213 -29.94 3.05 6.56
N ASP A 214 -30.26 2.54 7.74
CA ASP A 214 -29.87 3.13 9.03
C ASP A 214 -28.61 2.47 9.56
N LEU A 215 -27.45 3.04 9.22
CA LEU A 215 -26.13 2.49 9.52
C LEU A 215 -25.36 3.40 10.47
N THR A 216 -24.46 2.81 11.25
CA THR A 216 -23.40 3.54 11.97
C THR A 216 -22.21 3.81 11.05
N ASP A 217 -21.31 4.71 11.43
CA ASP A 217 -20.06 4.99 10.69
C ASP A 217 -19.25 3.69 10.44
N ASP A 218 -19.16 2.83 11.46
CA ASP A 218 -18.43 1.55 11.39
C ASP A 218 -19.10 0.54 10.44
N GLN A 219 -20.43 0.47 10.44
CA GLN A 219 -21.21 -0.40 9.54
C GLN A 219 -21.23 0.07 8.09
N LEU A 220 -21.08 1.37 7.85
CA LEU A 220 -21.06 1.93 6.51
C LEU A 220 -19.67 1.83 5.87
N GLY A 221 -18.63 2.21 6.61
CA GLY A 221 -17.29 2.35 6.06
C GLY A 221 -16.17 2.31 7.09
N GLY A 222 -16.34 1.51 8.15
CA GLY A 222 -15.30 1.30 9.16
C GLY A 222 -14.05 0.62 8.60
N SER A 223 -12.99 0.59 9.42
CA SER A 223 -11.68 0.01 9.05
C SER A 223 -11.80 -1.42 8.52
N ARG A 224 -12.66 -2.24 9.15
CA ARG A 224 -12.88 -3.64 8.74
C ARG A 224 -13.45 -3.76 7.33
N ILE A 225 -14.40 -2.91 6.96
CA ILE A 225 -14.99 -2.93 5.61
C ILE A 225 -13.90 -2.68 4.58
N HIS A 226 -13.04 -1.70 4.82
CA HIS A 226 -12.05 -1.30 3.85
C HIS A 226 -10.77 -2.13 3.86
N CYS A 227 -10.40 -2.73 4.99
CA CYS A 227 -9.21 -3.58 5.11
C CYS A 227 -9.49 -5.06 4.81
N ASP A 228 -10.75 -5.53 4.92
CA ASP A 228 -11.10 -6.93 4.74
C ASP A 228 -11.93 -7.18 3.46
N ILE A 229 -12.74 -6.20 3.02
CA ILE A 229 -13.74 -6.39 1.96
C ILE A 229 -13.44 -5.54 0.73
N SER A 230 -13.39 -4.20 0.87
CA SER A 230 -13.32 -3.30 -0.29
C SER A 230 -11.90 -3.12 -0.83
N GLY A 231 -10.88 -3.45 -0.04
CA GLY A 231 -9.47 -3.22 -0.40
C GLY A 231 -9.07 -1.74 -0.47
N CYS A 232 -9.86 -0.80 0.04
CA CYS A 232 -9.49 0.62 0.06
C CYS A 232 -8.52 0.96 1.21
N GLY A 233 -8.62 0.25 2.35
CA GLY A 233 -7.71 0.38 3.48
C GLY A 233 -6.50 -0.53 3.30
N ASP A 234 -5.32 -0.06 3.68
CA ASP A 234 -4.06 -0.82 3.57
C ASP A 234 -3.69 -1.53 4.88
N LEU A 235 -4.00 -0.93 6.02
CA LEU A 235 -3.65 -1.50 7.33
C LEU A 235 -4.63 -1.04 8.42
N GLU A 236 -5.20 -1.98 9.16
CA GLU A 236 -5.97 -1.68 10.37
C GLU A 236 -5.04 -1.67 11.59
N VAL A 237 -5.06 -0.57 12.35
CA VAL A 237 -4.29 -0.37 13.58
C VAL A 237 -5.20 -0.04 14.76
N THR A 238 -4.72 -0.18 16.00
CA THR A 238 -5.60 -0.06 17.19
C THR A 238 -5.65 1.34 17.80
N SER A 239 -4.66 2.18 17.50
CA SER A 239 -4.50 3.51 18.11
C SER A 239 -3.89 4.52 17.14
N ASP A 240 -3.97 5.80 17.50
CA ASP A 240 -3.37 6.88 16.72
C ASP A 240 -1.84 6.78 16.77
N GLU A 241 -1.29 6.36 17.90
CA GLU A 241 0.13 6.10 18.14
C GLU A 241 0.66 4.99 17.21
N GLU A 242 -0.06 3.86 17.14
CA GLU A 242 0.28 2.76 16.22
C GLU A 242 0.17 3.21 14.76
N CYS A 243 -0.83 4.03 14.44
CA CYS A 243 -1.00 4.58 13.11
C CYS A 243 0.21 5.45 12.71
N ILE A 244 0.62 6.40 13.56
CA ILE A 244 1.80 7.23 13.32
C ILE A 244 3.07 6.36 13.21
N LYS A 245 3.22 5.33 14.04
CA LYS A 245 4.34 4.38 13.94
C LYS A 245 4.34 3.64 12.60
N ALA A 246 3.16 3.20 12.12
CA ALA A 246 3.02 2.54 10.83
C ALA A 246 3.37 3.49 9.67
N ILE A 247 3.00 4.77 9.73
CA ILE A 247 3.40 5.78 8.74
C ILE A 247 4.92 5.92 8.69
N LYS A 248 5.58 6.05 9.85
CA LYS A 248 7.04 6.14 9.95
C LYS A 248 7.71 4.89 9.37
N GLN A 249 7.22 3.71 9.74
CA GLN A 249 7.74 2.44 9.23
C GLN A 249 7.54 2.30 7.72
N TYR A 250 6.37 2.64 7.20
CA TYR A 250 6.07 2.64 5.77
C TYR A 250 7.06 3.54 5.01
N LEU A 251 7.19 4.82 5.42
CA LEU A 251 8.08 5.77 4.76
C LEU A 251 9.56 5.37 4.82
N SER A 252 9.96 4.55 5.81
CA SER A 252 11.34 4.05 5.91
C SER A 252 11.80 3.24 4.69
N PHE A 253 10.87 2.67 3.92
CA PHE A 253 11.17 1.90 2.71
C PHE A 253 11.27 2.76 1.45
N PHE A 254 10.82 4.02 1.50
CA PHE A 254 10.73 4.91 0.36
C PHE A 254 11.91 5.88 0.30
N PRO A 255 12.27 6.38 -0.89
CA PRO A 255 13.07 7.60 -1.04
C PRO A 255 12.24 8.85 -0.64
N GLN A 256 12.82 10.05 -0.72
CA GLN A 256 12.04 11.30 -0.60
C GLN A 256 11.07 11.49 -1.77
N ASN A 257 11.44 11.03 -2.96
CA ASN A 257 10.70 11.19 -4.21
C ASN A 257 11.22 10.22 -5.28
N CYS A 258 10.56 10.15 -6.44
CA CYS A 258 10.86 9.21 -7.52
C CYS A 258 12.23 9.41 -8.22
N ASP A 259 12.92 10.54 -8.02
CA ASP A 259 14.25 10.77 -8.64
C ASP A 259 15.40 10.16 -7.80
N GLN A 260 15.07 9.63 -6.63
CA GLN A 260 16.02 9.08 -5.68
C GLN A 260 15.77 7.59 -5.47
N LYS A 261 16.82 6.88 -5.07
CA LYS A 261 16.72 5.48 -4.67
C LYS A 261 16.45 5.39 -3.17
N PRO A 262 15.69 4.38 -2.71
CA PRO A 262 15.57 4.09 -1.30
C PRO A 262 16.94 3.94 -0.62
N LEU A 263 17.04 4.38 0.64
CA LEU A 263 18.27 4.26 1.40
C LEU A 263 18.45 2.84 1.93
N ARG A 264 19.70 2.36 1.89
CA ARG A 264 20.10 1.12 2.55
C ARG A 264 20.17 1.37 4.06
N ALA A 265 19.41 0.60 4.83
CA ALA A 265 19.44 0.65 6.28
C ALA A 265 20.72 0.04 6.84
N ASN A 266 21.08 0.44 8.06
CA ASN A 266 22.02 -0.33 8.85
C ASN A 266 21.39 -1.69 9.18
N PHE A 267 22.18 -2.75 9.08
CA PHE A 267 21.76 -4.11 9.39
C PHE A 267 22.89 -4.82 10.14
N SER A 268 22.56 -5.89 10.85
CA SER A 268 23.53 -6.71 11.59
C SER A 268 23.79 -8.03 10.87
N GLY A 269 24.96 -8.62 11.14
CA GLY A 269 25.34 -9.91 10.57
C GLY A 269 25.86 -9.86 9.13
N ASP A 270 26.05 -11.03 8.55
CA ASP A 270 26.51 -11.23 7.19
C ASP A 270 25.31 -11.57 6.28
N PRO A 271 24.99 -10.73 5.26
CA PRO A 271 23.85 -11.00 4.39
C PRO A 271 24.10 -12.18 3.43
N THR A 272 25.33 -12.71 3.39
CA THR A 272 25.73 -13.86 2.58
C THR A 272 25.82 -15.16 3.38
N ALA A 273 25.60 -15.11 4.70
CA ALA A 273 25.52 -16.31 5.52
C ALA A 273 24.33 -17.19 5.08
N LEU A 274 24.53 -18.51 5.20
CA LEU A 274 23.45 -19.46 4.96
C LEU A 274 22.34 -19.27 5.99
N ILE A 275 21.10 -19.41 5.53
CA ILE A 275 19.93 -19.51 6.40
C ILE A 275 20.02 -20.85 7.16
N ASP A 276 19.51 -20.85 8.38
CA ASP A 276 19.38 -22.06 9.21
C ASP A 276 18.59 -23.18 8.50
N ASP A 277 18.89 -24.43 8.84
CA ASP A 277 18.29 -25.63 8.23
C ASP A 277 16.75 -25.67 8.33
N SER A 278 16.15 -24.94 9.28
CA SER A 278 14.69 -24.81 9.41
C SER A 278 13.98 -24.35 8.13
N ILE A 279 14.65 -23.66 7.20
CA ILE A 279 14.06 -23.30 5.91
C ILE A 279 13.72 -24.53 5.04
N LEU A 280 14.43 -25.63 5.21
CA LEU A 280 14.24 -26.87 4.45
C LEU A 280 12.92 -27.58 4.83
N ASP A 281 12.40 -27.32 6.03
CA ASP A 281 11.19 -27.95 6.55
C ASP A 281 9.90 -27.16 6.25
N ILE A 282 10.01 -25.97 5.65
CA ILE A 282 8.85 -25.10 5.40
C ILE A 282 7.96 -25.65 4.29
N ILE A 283 8.57 -26.20 3.24
CA ILE A 283 7.87 -26.63 2.03
C ILE A 283 7.59 -28.12 2.12
N PRO A 284 6.32 -28.57 2.13
CA PRO A 284 6.02 -29.99 2.22
C PRO A 284 6.38 -30.75 0.94
N ASP A 285 6.83 -32.00 1.10
CA ASP A 285 7.12 -32.93 0.00
C ASP A 285 5.93 -33.11 -0.94
N ASN A 286 4.72 -33.16 -0.38
CA ASN A 286 3.50 -33.30 -1.16
C ASN A 286 3.07 -31.92 -1.70
N ALA A 287 3.11 -31.78 -3.02
CA ALA A 287 2.74 -30.54 -3.69
C ALA A 287 1.28 -30.10 -3.46
N PHE A 288 0.38 -30.98 -2.98
CA PHE A 288 -1.00 -30.61 -2.63
C PHE A 288 -1.15 -30.10 -1.19
N GLN A 289 -0.13 -30.25 -0.35
CA GLN A 289 -0.15 -29.70 1.01
C GLN A 289 0.18 -28.22 0.99
N ILE A 290 -0.58 -27.44 1.77
CA ILE A 290 -0.35 -26.01 1.96
C ILE A 290 0.76 -25.78 2.98
N PHE A 291 1.41 -24.62 2.91
CA PHE A 291 2.36 -24.13 3.91
C PHE A 291 2.20 -22.62 4.09
N ASP A 292 2.79 -22.08 5.15
CA ASP A 292 2.78 -20.65 5.42
C ASP A 292 3.94 -19.94 4.74
N MET A 293 3.63 -19.17 3.68
CA MET A 293 4.61 -18.36 2.96
C MET A 293 5.24 -17.27 3.84
N HIS A 294 4.59 -16.85 4.92
CA HIS A 294 5.18 -15.88 5.84
C HIS A 294 6.42 -16.43 6.54
N GLU A 295 6.47 -17.73 6.84
CA GLU A 295 7.67 -18.35 7.43
C GLU A 295 8.86 -18.26 6.49
N LEU A 296 8.65 -18.49 5.18
CA LEU A 296 9.70 -18.30 4.18
C LEU A 296 10.14 -16.84 4.09
N ILE A 297 9.20 -15.88 4.11
CA ILE A 297 9.52 -14.44 4.10
C ILE A 297 10.35 -14.07 5.35
N LYS A 298 10.02 -14.61 6.53
CA LYS A 298 10.80 -14.38 7.77
C LYS A 298 12.23 -14.90 7.66
N CYS A 299 12.45 -16.05 7.03
CA CYS A 299 13.79 -16.58 6.82
C CYS A 299 14.65 -15.69 5.89
N ILE A 300 14.02 -14.99 4.95
CA ILE A 300 14.71 -14.18 3.94
C ILE A 300 14.98 -12.75 4.44
N ALA A 301 14.00 -12.14 5.10
CA ALA A 301 14.05 -10.74 5.51
C ALA A 301 15.04 -10.50 6.67
N ASP A 302 15.65 -9.31 6.71
CA ASP A 302 16.49 -8.85 7.81
C ASP A 302 15.76 -8.99 9.16
N ASP A 303 16.37 -9.70 10.11
CA ASP A 303 15.82 -10.02 11.43
C ASP A 303 14.41 -10.66 11.40
N GLY A 304 14.01 -11.26 10.28
CA GLY A 304 12.67 -11.78 10.03
C GLY A 304 11.57 -10.72 10.02
N ARG A 305 11.91 -9.45 9.79
CA ARG A 305 10.97 -8.32 9.84
C ARG A 305 10.56 -7.86 8.45
N PHE A 306 9.25 -7.79 8.25
CA PHE A 306 8.62 -7.21 7.07
C PHE A 306 7.37 -6.41 7.48
N PHE A 307 6.94 -5.51 6.62
CA PHE A 307 5.77 -4.67 6.77
C PHE A 307 4.75 -5.06 5.71
N GLU A 308 3.79 -5.91 6.10
CA GLU A 308 2.76 -6.41 5.20
C GLU A 308 1.68 -5.36 4.94
N LEU A 309 1.27 -5.22 3.67
CA LEU A 309 0.17 -4.38 3.24
C LEU A 309 -1.05 -5.24 2.89
N LYS A 310 -2.22 -4.78 3.33
CA LYS A 310 -3.52 -5.47 3.17
C LYS A 310 -3.49 -6.93 3.66
N PRO A 311 -3.05 -7.22 4.90
CA PRO A 311 -2.95 -8.60 5.40
C PRO A 311 -4.32 -9.32 5.50
N LYS A 312 -5.44 -8.58 5.46
CA LYS A 312 -6.79 -9.12 5.60
C LYS A 312 -7.59 -9.18 4.28
N TRP A 313 -7.12 -8.55 3.21
CA TRP A 313 -7.78 -8.53 1.90
C TRP A 313 -6.94 -9.24 0.84
N ALA A 314 -7.60 -10.02 -0.03
CA ALA A 314 -6.96 -10.88 -1.03
C ALA A 314 -5.78 -11.68 -0.45
N ARG A 315 -6.06 -12.46 0.60
CA ARG A 315 -5.04 -13.15 1.42
C ARG A 315 -4.27 -14.26 0.70
N ASN A 316 -4.74 -14.66 -0.48
CA ASN A 316 -4.10 -15.55 -1.44
C ASN A 316 -2.84 -14.96 -2.10
N ILE A 317 -2.60 -13.65 -1.96
CA ILE A 317 -1.33 -13.02 -2.30
C ILE A 317 -0.87 -12.09 -1.17
N ILE A 318 0.38 -12.22 -0.79
CA ILE A 318 1.06 -11.37 0.20
C ILE A 318 1.78 -10.27 -0.57
N ILE A 319 1.62 -9.03 -0.11
CA ILE A 319 2.48 -7.92 -0.50
C ILE A 319 3.08 -7.33 0.76
N ALA A 320 4.39 -7.10 0.76
CA ALA A 320 5.07 -6.58 1.93
C ALA A 320 6.32 -5.80 1.56
N PHE A 321 6.71 -4.85 2.39
CA PHE A 321 8.06 -4.31 2.34
C PHE A 321 8.97 -5.05 3.32
N GLY A 322 10.13 -5.49 2.85
CA GLY A 322 11.18 -6.10 3.67
C GLY A 322 12.52 -5.42 3.45
N ARG A 323 13.56 -5.94 4.10
CA ARG A 323 14.95 -5.61 3.77
C ARG A 323 15.78 -6.87 3.62
N ILE A 324 16.76 -6.84 2.73
CA ILE A 324 17.78 -7.89 2.58
C ILE A 324 19.15 -7.21 2.57
N GLY A 325 19.95 -7.46 3.61
CA GLY A 325 21.24 -6.80 3.80
C GLY A 325 21.11 -5.27 3.88
N GLY A 326 20.03 -4.78 4.47
CA GLY A 326 19.67 -3.37 4.59
C GLY A 326 18.98 -2.77 3.36
N TYR A 327 18.98 -3.43 2.20
CA TYR A 327 18.31 -2.92 1.00
C TYR A 327 16.79 -3.14 1.11
N PRO A 328 15.96 -2.10 0.96
CA PRO A 328 14.51 -2.27 0.93
C PRO A 328 14.08 -3.04 -0.32
N VAL A 329 13.10 -3.92 -0.15
CA VAL A 329 12.52 -4.74 -1.21
C VAL A 329 11.00 -4.80 -1.07
N GLY A 330 10.28 -4.73 -2.18
CA GLY A 330 8.86 -5.03 -2.28
C GLY A 330 8.67 -6.50 -2.60
N ILE A 331 8.04 -7.24 -1.69
CA ILE A 331 7.81 -8.67 -1.79
C ILE A 331 6.41 -8.91 -2.34
N VAL A 332 6.29 -9.73 -3.38
CA VAL A 332 5.02 -10.25 -3.92
C VAL A 332 5.08 -11.76 -3.86
N ALA A 333 4.24 -12.37 -3.03
CA ALA A 333 4.32 -13.80 -2.75
C ALA A 333 2.94 -14.47 -2.79
N ASN A 334 2.82 -15.60 -3.49
CA ASN A 334 1.60 -16.39 -3.41
C ASN A 334 1.45 -16.98 -2.01
N ASN A 335 0.23 -17.06 -1.51
CA ASN A 335 -0.05 -17.63 -0.19
C ASN A 335 -0.88 -18.91 -0.31
N PRO A 336 -0.24 -20.10 -0.28
CA PRO A 336 -0.93 -21.38 -0.38
C PRO A 336 -2.00 -21.61 0.69
N MET A 337 -1.88 -20.98 1.86
CA MET A 337 -2.87 -21.11 2.95
C MET A 337 -4.26 -20.58 2.58
N HIS A 338 -4.35 -19.72 1.56
CA HIS A 338 -5.60 -19.15 1.09
C HIS A 338 -5.84 -19.54 -0.36
N ILE A 339 -6.86 -20.38 -0.57
CA ILE A 339 -7.29 -20.90 -1.88
C ILE A 339 -6.13 -21.42 -2.75
N GLY A 340 -5.09 -21.98 -2.11
CA GLY A 340 -3.94 -22.59 -2.78
C GLY A 340 -3.00 -21.60 -3.48
N GLY A 341 -3.02 -20.31 -3.11
CA GLY A 341 -2.14 -19.29 -3.71
C GLY A 341 -2.54 -18.86 -5.13
N ILE A 342 -3.74 -19.27 -5.58
CA ILE A 342 -4.28 -18.90 -6.90
C ILE A 342 -4.49 -17.39 -7.01
N ILE A 343 -4.27 -16.83 -8.20
CA ILE A 343 -4.49 -15.39 -8.43
C ILE A 343 -5.93 -15.17 -8.90
N ASP A 344 -6.72 -14.41 -8.14
CA ASP A 344 -8.08 -14.00 -8.48
C ASP A 344 -8.16 -12.49 -8.75
N VAL A 345 -9.38 -11.94 -8.83
CA VAL A 345 -9.63 -10.53 -9.18
C VAL A 345 -8.96 -9.60 -8.15
N ASP A 346 -9.23 -9.82 -6.87
CA ASP A 346 -8.75 -8.95 -5.80
C ASP A 346 -7.23 -9.10 -5.62
N ALA A 347 -6.68 -10.32 -5.72
CA ALA A 347 -5.23 -10.52 -5.69
C ALA A 347 -4.51 -9.85 -6.87
N SER A 348 -5.12 -9.86 -8.05
CA SER A 348 -4.56 -9.17 -9.23
C SER A 348 -4.49 -7.66 -9.00
N ASP A 349 -5.55 -7.06 -8.47
CA ASP A 349 -5.60 -5.63 -8.16
C ASP A 349 -4.60 -5.26 -7.04
N LYS A 350 -4.55 -6.08 -5.98
CA LYS A 350 -3.61 -5.94 -4.84
C LYS A 350 -2.16 -5.93 -5.32
N ALA A 351 -1.76 -6.93 -6.09
CA ALA A 351 -0.38 -7.09 -6.55
C ALA A 351 0.00 -6.04 -7.60
N ALA A 352 -0.88 -5.75 -8.57
CA ALA A 352 -0.58 -4.79 -9.63
C ALA A 352 -0.30 -3.38 -9.08
N ARG A 353 -1.16 -2.89 -8.17
CA ARG A 353 -0.97 -1.58 -7.51
C ARG A 353 0.35 -1.54 -6.73
N PHE A 354 0.68 -2.60 -6.01
CA PHE A 354 1.93 -2.68 -5.24
C PHE A 354 3.19 -2.71 -6.13
N ILE A 355 3.14 -3.41 -7.26
CA ILE A 355 4.24 -3.45 -8.24
C ILE A 355 4.48 -2.06 -8.82
N TRP A 356 3.42 -1.36 -9.26
CA TRP A 356 3.54 0.01 -9.75
C TRP A 356 4.06 0.98 -8.69
N LEU A 357 3.62 0.82 -7.44
CA LEU A 357 4.11 1.63 -6.32
C LEU A 357 5.61 1.43 -6.10
N CYS A 358 6.08 0.18 -6.09
CA CYS A 358 7.50 -0.12 -5.93
C CYS A 358 8.32 0.44 -7.10
N ASP A 359 7.84 0.26 -8.33
CA ASP A 359 8.52 0.75 -9.53
C ASP A 359 8.65 2.27 -9.54
N ALA A 360 7.56 2.99 -9.22
CA ALA A 360 7.53 4.45 -9.18
C ALA A 360 8.53 5.06 -8.19
N PHE A 361 8.87 4.33 -7.12
CA PHE A 361 9.78 4.81 -6.07
C PHE A 361 11.10 4.04 -6.01
N ASN A 362 11.49 3.39 -7.11
CA ASN A 362 12.77 2.70 -7.26
C ASN A 362 13.02 1.58 -6.22
N ILE A 363 11.96 0.95 -5.71
CA ILE A 363 12.04 -0.17 -4.76
C ILE A 363 12.14 -1.48 -5.57
N PRO A 364 13.23 -2.25 -5.42
CA PRO A 364 13.36 -3.58 -6.04
C PRO A 364 12.21 -4.51 -5.69
N LEU A 365 11.82 -5.38 -6.62
CA LEU A 365 10.75 -6.36 -6.44
C LEU A 365 11.32 -7.77 -6.25
N LEU A 366 10.79 -8.50 -5.27
CA LEU A 366 11.04 -9.92 -5.02
C LEU A 366 9.74 -10.71 -5.20
N PHE A 367 9.72 -11.61 -6.17
CA PHE A 367 8.60 -12.52 -6.43
C PHE A 367 8.89 -13.88 -5.82
N LEU A 368 7.99 -14.37 -4.95
CA LEU A 368 8.03 -15.72 -4.39
C LEU A 368 6.88 -16.53 -4.98
N SER A 369 7.18 -17.37 -5.97
CA SER A 369 6.19 -18.06 -6.79
C SER A 369 5.84 -19.44 -6.21
N ASP A 370 4.62 -19.58 -5.70
CA ASP A 370 3.92 -20.87 -5.50
C ASP A 370 2.47 -20.72 -6.01
N VAL A 371 2.32 -20.65 -7.33
CA VAL A 371 1.08 -20.31 -8.02
C VAL A 371 0.59 -21.46 -8.93
N PRO A 372 -0.62 -21.98 -8.71
CA PRO A 372 -1.21 -22.98 -9.60
C PRO A 372 -1.83 -22.37 -10.87
N GLY A 373 -1.97 -21.04 -10.93
CA GLY A 373 -2.51 -20.29 -12.05
C GLY A 373 -3.42 -19.14 -11.61
N TYR A 374 -4.28 -18.70 -12.54
CA TYR A 374 -5.38 -17.77 -12.26
C TYR A 374 -6.68 -18.51 -11.97
N MET A 375 -7.57 -17.89 -11.21
CA MET A 375 -8.90 -18.40 -10.91
C MET A 375 -9.70 -18.62 -12.20
N VAL A 376 -10.29 -19.81 -12.33
CA VAL A 376 -11.14 -20.19 -13.47
C VAL A 376 -12.58 -20.40 -13.01
N GLY A 377 -13.52 -20.32 -13.96
CA GLY A 377 -14.93 -20.63 -13.74
C GLY A 377 -15.85 -19.43 -13.91
N SER A 378 -17.15 -19.69 -14.07
CA SER A 378 -18.13 -18.69 -14.50
C SER A 378 -18.21 -17.45 -13.61
N ARG A 379 -17.97 -17.59 -12.30
CA ARG A 379 -17.92 -16.45 -11.37
C ARG A 379 -16.72 -15.55 -11.65
N ALA A 380 -15.53 -16.13 -11.81
CA ALA A 380 -14.32 -15.37 -12.12
C ALA A 380 -14.46 -14.63 -13.47
N GLU A 381 -15.01 -15.31 -14.48
CA GLU A 381 -15.27 -14.70 -15.80
C GLU A 381 -16.25 -13.52 -15.72
N ARG A 382 -17.38 -13.68 -14.99
CA ARG A 382 -18.37 -12.60 -14.83
C ARG A 382 -17.83 -11.40 -14.03
N SER A 383 -16.89 -11.63 -13.12
CA SER A 383 -16.19 -10.57 -12.40
C SER A 383 -15.10 -9.89 -13.24
N GLY A 384 -14.79 -10.42 -14.43
CA GLY A 384 -13.79 -9.85 -15.33
C GLY A 384 -12.36 -10.25 -15.00
N ILE A 385 -12.11 -11.49 -14.55
CA ILE A 385 -10.77 -11.96 -14.18
C ILE A 385 -9.70 -11.71 -15.27
N ILE A 386 -10.06 -11.75 -16.55
CA ILE A 386 -9.12 -11.48 -17.65
C ILE A 386 -8.54 -10.06 -17.57
N ARG A 387 -9.39 -9.02 -17.45
CA ARG A 387 -8.93 -7.63 -17.39
C ARG A 387 -8.22 -7.31 -16.08
N HIS A 388 -8.65 -7.92 -14.96
CA HIS A 388 -7.98 -7.77 -13.67
C HIS A 388 -6.62 -8.46 -13.65
N GLY A 389 -6.54 -9.72 -14.09
CA GLY A 389 -5.27 -10.46 -14.19
C GLY A 389 -4.28 -9.81 -15.15
N ALA A 390 -4.78 -9.18 -16.23
CA ALA A 390 -3.95 -8.39 -17.14
C ALA A 390 -3.27 -7.19 -16.46
N LYS A 391 -3.81 -6.63 -15.37
CA LYS A 391 -3.15 -5.55 -14.61
C LYS A 391 -1.83 -6.02 -14.03
N MET A 392 -1.80 -7.20 -13.42
CA MET A 392 -0.59 -7.76 -12.82
C MET A 392 0.47 -8.06 -13.90
N ILE A 393 0.06 -8.69 -15.00
CA ILE A 393 0.93 -8.93 -16.16
C ILE A 393 1.50 -7.61 -16.71
N HIS A 394 0.66 -6.58 -16.84
CA HIS A 394 1.09 -5.26 -17.29
C HIS A 394 2.08 -4.61 -16.33
N ALA A 395 1.79 -4.65 -15.02
CA ALA A 395 2.63 -4.06 -13.99
C ALA A 395 4.04 -4.68 -13.99
N VAL A 396 4.13 -6.02 -14.07
CA VAL A 396 5.42 -6.72 -14.14
C VAL A 396 6.20 -6.40 -15.43
N ALA A 397 5.49 -6.33 -16.56
CA ALA A 397 6.10 -6.01 -17.86
C ALA A 397 6.61 -4.57 -17.93
N GLU A 398 5.88 -3.63 -17.33
CA GLU A 398 6.23 -2.21 -17.30
C GLU A 398 7.43 -1.96 -16.37
N ALA A 399 7.41 -2.58 -15.18
CA ALA A 399 8.39 -2.36 -14.12
C ALA A 399 9.85 -2.47 -14.61
N THR A 400 10.62 -1.45 -14.26
CA THR A 400 12.02 -1.21 -14.64
C THR A 400 13.00 -1.32 -13.48
N VAL A 401 12.50 -1.30 -12.23
CA VAL A 401 13.28 -1.64 -11.03
C VAL A 401 13.92 -3.04 -11.16
N PRO A 402 14.92 -3.36 -10.31
CA PRO A 402 15.38 -4.73 -10.20
C PRO A 402 14.24 -5.69 -9.86
N LYS A 403 14.16 -6.82 -10.56
CA LYS A 403 13.16 -7.87 -10.37
C LYS A 403 13.89 -9.17 -10.08
N LEU A 404 13.66 -9.73 -8.90
CA LEU A 404 14.21 -11.00 -8.46
C LEU A 404 13.05 -11.98 -8.31
N THR A 405 13.17 -13.18 -8.87
CA THR A 405 12.14 -14.21 -8.82
C THR A 405 12.72 -15.48 -8.24
N LEU A 406 12.11 -15.97 -7.18
CA LEU A 406 12.33 -17.30 -6.63
C LEU A 406 11.09 -18.16 -6.89
N ILE A 407 11.26 -19.23 -7.67
CA ILE A 407 10.24 -20.26 -7.83
C ILE A 407 10.34 -21.21 -6.64
N VAL A 408 9.39 -21.07 -5.70
CA VAL A 408 9.38 -21.79 -4.42
C VAL A 408 8.92 -23.23 -4.63
N ARG A 409 7.82 -23.41 -5.36
CA ARG A 409 7.28 -24.75 -5.66
C ARG A 409 6.55 -24.77 -7.00
N LYS A 410 5.26 -24.43 -7.07
CA LYS A 410 4.51 -24.44 -8.34
C LYS A 410 4.61 -23.09 -9.03
N SER A 411 4.74 -23.07 -10.34
CA SER A 411 4.58 -21.85 -11.11
C SER A 411 3.99 -22.15 -12.48
N TYR A 412 2.66 -22.17 -12.52
CA TYR A 412 1.94 -22.66 -13.70
C TYR A 412 1.25 -21.59 -14.53
N GLY A 413 1.19 -21.85 -15.83
CA GLY A 413 0.36 -21.14 -16.81
C GLY A 413 0.57 -19.63 -16.76
N ALA A 414 -0.52 -18.88 -16.80
CA ALA A 414 -0.46 -17.42 -16.71
C ALA A 414 0.03 -16.94 -15.32
N GLY A 415 -0.08 -17.76 -14.26
CA GLY A 415 0.48 -17.41 -12.95
C GLY A 415 1.98 -17.16 -12.99
N TYR A 416 2.72 -17.96 -13.77
CA TYR A 416 4.15 -17.74 -14.02
C TYR A 416 4.44 -16.38 -14.68
N TYR A 417 3.53 -15.88 -15.53
CA TYR A 417 3.66 -14.55 -16.14
C TYR A 417 3.43 -13.45 -15.12
N GLY A 418 2.38 -13.57 -14.31
CA GLY A 418 2.08 -12.64 -13.22
C GLY A 418 3.17 -12.60 -12.15
N MET A 419 3.86 -13.70 -11.90
CA MET A 419 4.95 -13.81 -10.90
C MET A 419 6.34 -13.58 -11.49
N CYS A 420 6.45 -12.79 -12.56
CA CYS A 420 7.73 -12.39 -13.19
C CYS A 420 8.61 -13.56 -13.64
N GLY A 421 8.03 -14.46 -14.44
CA GLY A 421 8.79 -15.49 -15.16
C GLY A 421 9.75 -14.93 -16.21
N ARG A 422 10.58 -15.80 -16.80
CA ARG A 422 11.71 -15.47 -17.70
C ARG A 422 11.42 -14.44 -18.78
N ALA A 423 10.23 -14.47 -19.39
CA ALA A 423 9.82 -13.57 -20.47
C ALA A 423 9.53 -12.12 -20.01
N PHE A 424 9.46 -11.91 -18.69
CA PHE A 424 9.24 -10.61 -18.06
C PHE A 424 10.52 -9.98 -17.51
N ASP A 425 11.67 -10.49 -17.98
CA ASP A 425 13.01 -10.00 -17.71
C ASP A 425 13.33 -9.82 -16.21
N PRO A 426 13.19 -10.89 -15.38
CA PRO A 426 13.80 -10.88 -14.06
C PRO A 426 15.32 -10.76 -14.19
N ASP A 427 15.94 -10.00 -13.30
CA ASP A 427 17.40 -9.88 -13.20
C ASP A 427 18.02 -11.10 -12.50
N VAL A 428 17.23 -11.79 -11.67
CA VAL A 428 17.57 -13.07 -11.03
C VAL A 428 16.34 -13.96 -11.11
N LEU A 429 16.47 -15.14 -11.73
CA LEU A 429 15.43 -16.16 -11.79
C LEU A 429 15.99 -17.49 -11.26
N ILE A 430 15.73 -17.75 -10.00
CA ILE A 430 16.19 -18.96 -9.29
C ILE A 430 15.00 -19.82 -8.89
N ALA A 431 15.28 -21.08 -8.60
CA ALA A 431 14.27 -22.03 -8.15
C ALA A 431 14.80 -22.94 -7.05
N TYR A 432 13.89 -23.47 -6.24
CA TYR A 432 14.20 -24.53 -5.29
C TYR A 432 14.17 -25.92 -5.94
N PRO A 433 14.86 -26.91 -5.33
CA PRO A 433 14.72 -28.30 -5.71
C PRO A 433 13.25 -28.73 -5.62
N GLY A 434 12.78 -29.49 -6.61
CA GLY A 434 11.37 -29.92 -6.67
C GLY A 434 10.39 -28.84 -7.13
N ALA A 435 10.85 -27.64 -7.48
CA ALA A 435 10.00 -26.66 -8.15
C ALA A 435 9.51 -27.15 -9.52
N GLU A 436 8.39 -26.62 -9.97
CA GLU A 436 7.72 -26.99 -11.21
C GLU A 436 7.29 -25.76 -12.00
N ILE A 437 7.80 -25.62 -13.22
CA ILE A 437 7.37 -24.62 -14.19
C ILE A 437 6.69 -25.35 -15.34
N ALA A 438 5.40 -25.07 -15.57
CA ALA A 438 4.60 -25.75 -16.58
C ALA A 438 3.39 -24.93 -17.03
N VAL A 439 2.68 -25.39 -18.07
CA VAL A 439 1.38 -24.81 -18.44
C VAL A 439 0.33 -25.11 -17.38
N MET A 440 0.36 -26.32 -16.81
CA MET A 440 -0.46 -26.79 -15.68
C MET A 440 0.15 -28.08 -15.12
N GLY A 441 -0.38 -28.60 -14.01
CA GLY A 441 0.04 -29.89 -13.44
C GLY A 441 -0.27 -31.09 -14.37
N ALA A 442 0.42 -32.21 -14.13
CA ALA A 442 0.34 -33.42 -14.95
C ALA A 442 -1.10 -33.94 -15.09
N GLU A 443 -1.85 -34.04 -13.99
CA GLU A 443 -3.24 -34.50 -13.95
C GLU A 443 -4.14 -33.57 -14.77
N GLY A 444 -3.91 -32.25 -14.66
CA GLY A 444 -4.59 -31.24 -15.46
C GLY A 444 -4.37 -31.46 -16.97
N MET A 445 -3.11 -31.68 -17.38
CA MET A 445 -2.79 -31.92 -18.79
C MET A 445 -3.44 -33.20 -19.32
N VAL A 446 -3.36 -34.31 -18.56
CA VAL A 446 -3.98 -35.58 -18.96
C VAL A 446 -5.50 -35.44 -19.06
N SER A 447 -6.13 -34.76 -18.11
CA SER A 447 -7.59 -34.57 -18.10
C SER A 447 -8.11 -33.89 -19.38
N ILE A 448 -7.29 -33.03 -20.00
CA ILE A 448 -7.61 -32.34 -21.24
C ILE A 448 -7.25 -33.20 -22.46
N VAL A 449 -6.02 -33.69 -22.54
CA VAL A 449 -5.50 -34.42 -23.72
C VAL A 449 -6.17 -35.79 -23.86
N ALA A 450 -6.31 -36.53 -22.77
CA ALA A 450 -6.90 -37.87 -22.74
C ALA A 450 -8.41 -37.85 -22.47
N ARG A 451 -9.11 -36.69 -22.56
CA ARG A 451 -10.53 -36.54 -22.21
C ARG A 451 -11.44 -37.62 -22.80
N LYS A 452 -11.25 -37.96 -24.08
CA LYS A 452 -12.04 -39.00 -24.77
C LYS A 452 -11.74 -40.40 -24.22
N GLN A 453 -10.47 -40.71 -23.97
CA GLN A 453 -10.04 -42.00 -23.43
C GLN A 453 -10.55 -42.19 -21.99
N LEU A 454 -10.46 -41.14 -21.17
CA LEU A 454 -10.97 -41.13 -19.80
C LEU A 454 -12.49 -41.29 -19.74
N ALA A 455 -13.24 -40.71 -20.68
CA ALA A 455 -14.70 -40.83 -20.73
C ALA A 455 -15.19 -42.24 -21.06
N THR A 456 -14.37 -43.04 -21.74
CA THR A 456 -14.69 -44.43 -22.14
C THR A 456 -13.99 -45.49 -21.29
N ALA A 457 -13.12 -45.09 -20.36
CA ALA A 457 -12.38 -46.02 -19.52
C ALA A 457 -13.29 -46.63 -18.44
N GLU A 458 -13.14 -47.92 -18.17
CA GLU A 458 -13.84 -48.58 -17.05
C GLU A 458 -13.40 -48.03 -15.70
N LYS A 459 -12.13 -47.58 -15.62
CA LYS A 459 -11.53 -46.99 -14.43
C LYS A 459 -10.82 -45.68 -14.75
N PRO A 460 -11.56 -44.58 -14.96
CA PRO A 460 -10.99 -43.31 -15.41
C PRO A 460 -9.94 -42.75 -14.45
N GLN A 461 -10.11 -42.92 -13.14
CA GLN A 461 -9.17 -42.39 -12.15
C GLN A 461 -7.83 -43.14 -12.13
N GLU A 462 -7.86 -44.47 -12.29
CA GLU A 462 -6.63 -45.28 -12.39
C GLU A 462 -5.86 -44.93 -13.68
N LEU A 463 -6.58 -44.76 -14.80
CA LEU A 463 -5.98 -44.34 -16.08
C LEU A 463 -5.40 -42.92 -16.00
N LEU A 464 -6.10 -41.99 -15.35
CA LEU A 464 -5.62 -40.62 -15.12
C LEU A 464 -4.30 -40.65 -14.35
N GLU A 465 -4.22 -41.38 -13.24
CA GLU A 465 -3.01 -41.49 -12.43
C GLU A 465 -1.87 -42.15 -13.20
N GLN A 466 -2.16 -43.23 -13.95
CA GLN A 466 -1.15 -43.92 -14.77
C GLN A 466 -0.55 -43.00 -15.84
N LEU A 467 -1.37 -42.20 -16.52
CA LEU A 467 -0.89 -41.27 -17.54
C LEU A 467 -0.19 -40.05 -16.90
N ALA A 468 -0.69 -39.56 -15.76
CA ALA A 468 -0.07 -38.45 -15.04
C ALA A 468 1.31 -38.84 -14.50
N SER A 469 1.46 -40.06 -13.97
CA SER A 469 2.74 -40.56 -13.47
C SER A 469 3.81 -40.67 -14.57
N GLN A 470 3.41 -40.86 -15.82
CA GLN A 470 4.34 -40.83 -16.97
C GLN A 470 4.78 -39.41 -17.32
N LEU A 471 3.95 -38.39 -17.07
CA LEU A 471 4.28 -36.99 -17.34
C LEU A 471 5.06 -36.31 -16.22
N ARG A 472 4.83 -36.65 -14.94
CA ARG A 472 5.51 -36.01 -13.78
C ARG A 472 7.03 -35.95 -13.93
N PRO A 473 7.76 -36.99 -14.39
CA PRO A 473 9.21 -36.90 -14.62
C PRO A 473 9.64 -35.87 -15.67
N HIS A 474 8.72 -35.34 -16.50
CA HIS A 474 8.99 -34.29 -17.48
C HIS A 474 8.71 -32.87 -16.96
N ILE A 475 8.06 -32.74 -15.80
CA ILE A 475 7.75 -31.47 -15.15
C ILE A 475 8.66 -31.34 -13.94
N THR A 476 9.95 -31.13 -14.19
CA THR A 476 10.96 -31.03 -13.14
C THR A 476 11.86 -29.83 -13.38
N ILE A 477 12.24 -29.15 -12.30
CA ILE A 477 13.11 -27.99 -12.39
C ILE A 477 14.47 -28.32 -13.03
N ASP A 478 15.02 -29.52 -12.79
CA ASP A 478 16.30 -29.96 -13.36
C ASP A 478 16.30 -29.95 -14.89
N LYS A 479 15.19 -30.37 -15.51
CA LYS A 479 15.03 -30.34 -16.97
C LYS A 479 14.95 -28.91 -17.48
N THR A 480 14.24 -28.03 -16.76
CA THR A 480 14.15 -26.61 -17.11
C THR A 480 15.50 -25.90 -16.96
N ALA A 481 16.25 -26.21 -15.91
CA ALA A 481 17.59 -25.69 -15.64
C ALA A 481 18.62 -26.19 -16.65
N ALA A 482 18.56 -27.46 -17.06
CA ALA A 482 19.41 -28.01 -18.11
C ALA A 482 19.24 -27.32 -19.47
N LEU A 483 18.11 -26.64 -19.69
CA LEU A 483 17.85 -25.81 -20.88
C LEU A 483 18.29 -24.35 -20.70
N GLY A 484 18.81 -23.96 -19.52
CA GLY A 484 19.18 -22.58 -19.20
C GLY A 484 17.99 -21.62 -19.08
N LEU A 485 16.80 -22.13 -18.75
CA LEU A 485 15.57 -21.33 -18.65
C LEU A 485 15.35 -20.71 -17.26
N VAL A 486 16.10 -21.18 -16.26
CA VAL A 486 16.32 -20.53 -14.96
C VAL A 486 17.82 -20.29 -14.80
N ASP A 487 18.20 -19.29 -14.02
CA ASP A 487 19.60 -18.95 -13.78
C ASP A 487 20.31 -20.02 -12.93
N ASP A 488 19.61 -20.55 -11.92
CA ASP A 488 20.14 -21.61 -11.05
C ASP A 488 19.01 -22.36 -10.31
N VAL A 489 19.32 -23.58 -9.85
CA VAL A 489 18.55 -24.33 -8.85
C VAL A 489 19.36 -24.37 -7.57
N ILE A 490 18.93 -23.62 -6.56
CA ILE A 490 19.75 -23.32 -5.38
C ILE A 490 19.33 -24.16 -4.18
N ASP A 491 20.27 -24.41 -3.27
CA ASP A 491 19.93 -24.85 -1.92
C ASP A 491 19.09 -23.75 -1.23
N PRO A 492 17.91 -24.04 -0.65
CA PRO A 492 17.09 -23.02 0.01
C PRO A 492 17.82 -22.19 1.07
N ARG A 493 18.86 -22.73 1.68
CA ARG A 493 19.70 -22.01 2.67
C ARG A 493 20.52 -20.89 2.05
N GLU A 494 20.75 -20.93 0.74
CA GLU A 494 21.52 -19.93 0.00
C GLU A 494 20.66 -18.75 -0.48
N THR A 495 19.35 -18.80 -0.31
CA THR A 495 18.39 -17.82 -0.86
C THR A 495 18.79 -16.38 -0.55
N ARG A 496 19.07 -16.09 0.72
CA ARG A 496 19.41 -14.73 1.14
C ARG A 496 20.69 -14.23 0.48
N ARG A 497 21.72 -15.08 0.36
CA ARG A 497 22.99 -14.79 -0.31
C ARG A 497 22.79 -14.44 -1.78
N VAL A 498 22.02 -15.26 -2.50
CA VAL A 498 21.78 -15.04 -3.94
C VAL A 498 20.97 -13.77 -4.17
N LEU A 499 19.91 -13.55 -3.38
CA LEU A 499 19.10 -12.33 -3.47
C LEU A 499 19.92 -11.08 -3.14
N PHE A 500 20.77 -11.14 -2.10
CA PHE A 500 21.65 -10.04 -1.74
C PHE A 500 22.60 -9.65 -2.89
N HIS A 501 23.30 -10.63 -3.49
CA HIS A 501 24.16 -10.37 -4.64
C HIS A 501 23.39 -9.86 -5.86
N GLY A 502 22.17 -10.35 -6.09
CA GLY A 502 21.26 -9.84 -7.10
C GLY A 502 20.97 -8.35 -6.91
N LEU A 503 20.60 -7.94 -5.70
CA LEU A 503 20.32 -6.55 -5.33
C LEU A 503 21.57 -5.66 -5.48
N GLU A 504 22.74 -6.11 -5.05
CA GLU A 504 23.98 -5.35 -5.20
C GLU A 504 24.34 -5.13 -6.67
N ARG A 505 24.28 -6.20 -7.48
CA ARG A 505 24.62 -6.14 -8.91
C ARG A 505 23.68 -5.22 -9.69
N THR A 506 22.40 -5.20 -9.32
CA THR A 506 21.34 -4.49 -10.07
C THR A 506 20.98 -3.12 -9.50
N ARG A 507 21.65 -2.69 -8.41
CA ARG A 507 21.40 -1.40 -7.75
C ARG A 507 21.36 -0.22 -8.73
N ASP A 508 22.25 -0.21 -9.72
CA ASP A 508 22.39 0.87 -10.71
C ASP A 508 21.77 0.55 -12.08
N LYS A 509 20.90 -0.46 -12.14
CA LYS A 509 20.11 -0.80 -13.32
C LYS A 509 19.36 0.41 -13.87
N LYS A 510 19.42 0.58 -15.19
CA LYS A 510 18.66 1.57 -15.93
C LYS A 510 18.05 0.90 -17.16
N ILE A 511 16.73 0.94 -17.26
CA ILE A 511 16.00 0.52 -18.46
C ILE A 511 15.32 1.75 -19.05
N PHE A 512 15.53 1.97 -20.35
CA PHE A 512 14.84 3.03 -21.08
C PHE A 512 13.61 2.45 -21.76
N ARG A 513 12.48 3.17 -21.65
CA ARG A 513 11.23 2.87 -22.36
C ARG A 513 10.95 3.98 -23.37
N HIS A 514 10.14 3.66 -24.38
CA HIS A 514 9.74 4.65 -25.37
C HIS A 514 8.96 5.81 -24.70
N PRO A 515 9.27 7.08 -24.99
CA PRO A 515 8.54 8.21 -24.40
C PRO A 515 7.06 8.17 -24.80
N ARG A 516 6.18 8.28 -23.82
CA ARG A 516 4.71 8.33 -23.96
C ARG A 516 4.12 9.18 -22.83
N LYS A 517 2.90 9.70 -23.01
CA LYS A 517 2.21 10.46 -21.94
C LYS A 517 1.98 9.60 -20.69
N HIS A 518 1.52 8.38 -20.89
CA HIS A 518 1.36 7.33 -19.87
C HIS A 518 1.00 6.00 -20.58
N GLY A 519 0.96 4.89 -19.85
CA GLY A 519 0.38 3.64 -20.34
C GLY A 519 -1.14 3.72 -20.52
N VAL A 520 -1.73 2.72 -21.19
CA VAL A 520 -3.18 2.48 -21.19
C VAL A 520 -3.40 1.21 -20.38
N TYR A 521 -3.62 1.41 -19.08
CA TYR A 521 -3.71 0.32 -18.12
C TYR A 521 -5.06 -0.41 -18.23
N PRO A 522 -5.08 -1.74 -18.06
CA PRO A 522 -6.34 -2.46 -17.87
C PRO A 522 -7.07 -1.92 -16.63
N VAL A 523 -8.39 -1.77 -16.70
CA VAL A 523 -9.24 -1.29 -15.59
C VAL A 523 -10.19 -2.37 -15.13
#